data_AF-A0A351CFD0-F1
#
_entry.id   AF-A0A351CFD0-F1
#
_cell.length_a   1.000
_cell.length_b   1.000
_cell.length_c   1.000
_cell.angle_alpha   90.00
_cell.angle_beta   90.00
_cell.angle_gamma   90.00
#
_symmetry.space_group_name_H-M   'P 1'
#
loop_
_entity.id
_entity.type
_entity.pdbx_description
1 polymer ?
#
loop_
_entity_poly.entity_id
_entity_poly.type
_entity_poly.pdbx_seq_one_letter_code
_entity_poly.pdbx_strand_id
1 'polypeptide(L)'
;MDTCFSGESPSGSLVRAASGIHVTSKSLPAVPFTVISAANKDQVASWDKEARHGLFTKHLLDALYGAADNKRYGNADNRITLSEIKGYLDREMTYAARRQFGREQQATVIGDPEKVIVILNK
;
A
#
# COMPACT_ATOMS: atom_id res chain seq x y z
N MET A 1 3.86 -0.80 6.60
CA MET A 1 3.79 0.48 7.34
C MET A 1 2.60 1.27 6.82
N ASP A 2 1.65 1.59 7.71
CA ASP A 2 0.52 2.46 7.38
C ASP A 2 0.84 3.89 7.81
N THR A 3 1.70 4.55 7.03
CA THR A 3 2.27 5.85 7.42
C THR A 3 2.31 6.78 6.22
N CYS A 4 1.64 7.93 6.33
CA CYS A 4 1.90 9.11 5.51
C CYS A 4 2.90 9.98 6.25
N PHE A 5 3.88 10.52 5.56
CA PHE A 5 4.54 11.75 6.01
C PHE A 5 4.51 12.77 4.86
N SER A 6 3.32 13.26 4.53
CA SER A 6 3.14 14.29 3.49
C SER A 6 2.99 15.70 4.06
N GLY A 7 2.80 15.85 5.37
CA GLY A 7 2.44 17.13 6.00
C GLY A 7 1.01 17.61 5.69
N GLU A 8 0.25 16.83 4.91
CA GLU A 8 -1.13 17.14 4.52
C GLU A 8 -2.15 16.42 5.41
N SER A 9 -3.21 17.15 5.77
CA SER A 9 -4.36 16.60 6.50
C SER A 9 -5.66 16.83 5.70
N PRO A 10 -6.78 16.18 6.08
CA PRO A 10 -8.09 16.49 5.50
C PRO A 10 -8.48 17.97 5.60
N SER A 11 -7.93 18.70 6.57
CA SER A 11 -8.17 20.13 6.83
C SER A 11 -7.14 21.05 6.18
N GLY A 12 -6.33 20.53 5.26
CA GLY A 12 -5.22 21.23 4.60
C GLY A 12 -3.86 20.94 5.24
N SER A 13 -2.82 21.63 4.76
CA SER A 13 -1.45 21.48 5.28
C SER A 13 -1.37 21.78 6.78
N LEU A 14 -0.72 20.88 7.52
CA LEU A 14 -0.39 21.05 8.94
C LEU A 14 0.73 22.08 9.14
N VAL A 15 1.56 22.30 8.13
CA VAL A 15 2.66 23.26 8.14
C VAL A 15 2.32 24.41 7.21
N ARG A 16 1.84 25.52 7.78
CA ARG A 16 1.47 26.75 7.04
C ARG A 16 2.63 27.74 7.03
N ALA A 17 2.79 28.48 5.93
CA ALA A 17 3.77 29.56 5.78
C ALA A 17 5.25 29.17 6.03
N ALA A 18 5.61 27.91 5.75
CA ALA A 18 7.00 27.45 5.80
C ALA A 18 7.55 27.24 4.38
N SER A 19 8.80 27.66 4.14
CA SER A 19 9.56 27.25 2.96
C SER A 19 10.24 25.91 3.25
N GLY A 20 9.54 24.80 2.96
CA GLY A 20 10.07 23.46 3.15
C GLY A 20 10.97 23.02 2.00
N ILE A 21 12.07 22.34 2.31
CA ILE A 21 12.83 21.55 1.33
C ILE A 21 12.12 20.19 1.17
N HIS A 22 11.72 19.86 -0.05
CA HIS A 22 11.24 18.53 -0.38
C HIS A 22 12.45 17.61 -0.53
N VAL A 23 12.73 16.79 0.48
CA VAL A 23 13.80 15.79 0.40
C VAL A 23 13.28 14.61 -0.42
N THR A 24 13.63 14.57 -1.71
CA THR A 24 13.40 13.39 -2.53
C THR A 24 14.29 12.25 -2.03
N SER A 25 13.68 11.15 -1.56
CA SER A 25 14.43 9.97 -1.16
C SER A 25 15.24 9.42 -2.34
N LYS A 26 16.51 9.07 -2.08
CA LYS A 26 17.28 8.25 -3.02
C LYS A 26 16.63 6.88 -3.13
N SER A 27 16.79 6.24 -4.30
CA SER A 27 16.46 4.82 -4.49
C SER A 27 16.97 4.01 -3.29
N LEU A 28 16.06 3.28 -2.65
CA LEU A 28 16.42 2.42 -1.53
C LEU A 28 17.28 1.27 -2.08
N PRO A 29 18.47 1.01 -1.49
CA PRO A 29 19.26 -0.16 -1.85
C PRO A 29 18.45 -1.43 -1.57
N ALA A 30 18.82 -2.55 -2.21
CA ALA A 30 18.25 -3.84 -1.89
C ALA A 30 18.45 -4.12 -0.39
N VAL A 31 17.36 -4.15 0.35
CA VAL A 31 17.35 -4.44 1.79
C VAL A 31 17.07 -5.92 2.01
N PRO A 32 17.63 -6.56 3.06
CA PRO A 32 17.44 -7.99 3.32
C PRO A 32 16.02 -8.34 3.86
N PHE A 33 15.11 -7.37 3.87
CA PHE A 33 13.75 -7.51 4.38
C PHE A 33 12.73 -6.96 3.37
N THR A 34 11.51 -7.45 3.46
CA THR A 34 10.40 -6.98 2.62
C THR A 34 9.83 -5.68 3.19
N VAL A 35 9.62 -4.69 2.34
CA VAL A 35 8.97 -3.42 2.68
C VAL A 35 7.66 -3.32 1.92
N ILE A 36 6.58 -3.07 2.67
CA ILE A 36 5.27 -2.71 2.12
C ILE A 36 4.81 -1.43 2.83
N SER A 37 4.61 -0.34 2.10
CA SER A 37 4.12 0.93 2.65
C SER A 37 2.86 1.43 1.94
N ALA A 38 2.05 2.19 2.66
CA ALA A 38 0.70 2.59 2.26
C ALA A 38 0.59 3.52 1.05
N ALA A 39 1.66 4.24 0.73
CA ALA A 39 1.71 5.24 -0.32
C ALA A 39 3.15 5.37 -0.84
N ASN A 40 3.29 5.83 -2.09
CA ASN A 40 4.57 6.27 -2.64
C ASN A 40 5.00 7.64 -2.06
N LYS A 41 6.25 8.03 -2.31
CA LYS A 41 6.94 9.20 -1.72
C LYS A 41 6.13 10.52 -1.69
N ASP A 42 5.34 10.79 -2.71
CA ASP A 42 4.62 12.06 -2.89
C ASP A 42 3.09 11.87 -2.78
N GLN A 43 2.64 10.74 -2.21
CA GLN A 43 1.23 10.36 -2.11
C GLN A 43 0.75 10.33 -0.65
N VAL A 44 -0.55 10.53 -0.48
CA VAL A 44 -1.21 10.53 0.83
C VAL A 44 -1.95 9.20 1.01
N ALA A 45 -1.65 8.46 2.07
CA ALA A 45 -2.46 7.31 2.49
C ALA A 45 -3.78 7.76 3.11
N SER A 46 -4.85 7.08 2.70
CA SER A 46 -6.22 7.42 3.07
C SER A 46 -6.68 6.61 4.28
N TRP A 47 -7.54 7.22 5.11
CA TRP A 47 -8.21 6.56 6.21
C TRP A 47 -9.57 6.02 5.77
N ASP A 48 -9.80 4.71 5.95
CA ASP A 48 -11.09 4.08 5.71
C ASP A 48 -11.98 4.25 6.96
N LYS A 49 -13.04 5.06 6.83
CA LYS A 49 -13.94 5.36 7.95
C LYS A 49 -14.83 4.17 8.33
N GLU A 50 -15.18 3.33 7.37
CA GLU A 50 -16.06 2.18 7.61
C GLU A 50 -15.28 1.07 8.30
N ALA A 51 -14.08 0.77 7.80
CA ALA A 51 -13.21 -0.25 8.37
C ALA A 51 -12.46 0.21 9.65
N ARG A 52 -12.49 1.51 9.98
CA ARG A 52 -11.86 2.13 11.16
C ARG A 52 -10.33 1.91 11.24
N HIS A 53 -9.68 1.75 10.10
CA HIS A 53 -8.23 1.75 9.93
C HIS A 53 -7.85 2.33 8.57
N GLY A 54 -6.56 2.45 8.26
CA GLY A 54 -6.14 2.94 6.94
C GLY A 54 -6.66 2.07 5.80
N LEU A 55 -6.93 2.70 4.66
CA LEU A 55 -7.31 2.02 3.41
C LEU A 55 -6.24 1.00 3.01
N PHE A 56 -4.97 1.34 3.22
CA PHE A 56 -3.87 0.41 3.00
C PHE A 56 -3.97 -0.81 3.91
N THR A 57 -4.15 -0.61 5.23
CA THR A 57 -4.29 -1.72 6.18
C THR A 57 -5.46 -2.63 5.80
N LYS A 58 -6.60 -2.04 5.43
CA LYS A 58 -7.78 -2.77 4.93
C LYS A 58 -7.43 -3.71 3.79
N HIS A 59 -6.87 -3.15 2.72
CA HIS A 59 -6.58 -3.91 1.51
C HIS A 59 -5.39 -4.86 1.66
N LEU A 60 -4.41 -4.54 2.51
CA LEU A 60 -3.32 -5.46 2.82
C LEU A 60 -3.85 -6.69 3.55
N LEU A 61 -4.75 -6.52 4.52
CA LEU A 61 -5.37 -7.64 5.21
C LEU A 61 -6.23 -8.48 4.27
N ASP A 62 -7.04 -7.86 3.41
CA ASP A 62 -7.82 -8.56 2.37
C ASP A 62 -6.89 -9.42 1.48
N ALA A 63 -5.77 -8.83 1.02
CA ALA A 63 -4.78 -9.53 0.21
C ALA A 63 -4.22 -10.75 0.94
N LEU A 64 -3.75 -10.57 2.19
CA LEU A 64 -3.16 -11.62 3.02
C LEU A 64 -4.15 -12.73 3.39
N TYR A 65 -5.44 -12.42 3.51
CA TYR A 65 -6.49 -13.40 3.78
C TYR A 65 -6.98 -14.17 2.55
N GLY A 66 -6.30 -14.01 1.40
CA GLY A 66 -6.54 -14.84 0.21
C GLY A 66 -7.13 -14.09 -0.97
N ALA A 67 -7.46 -12.80 -0.85
CA ALA A 67 -7.91 -12.05 -2.02
C ALA A 67 -6.82 -11.92 -3.08
N ALA A 68 -5.53 -11.96 -2.70
CA ALA A 68 -4.41 -11.90 -3.63
C ALA A 68 -4.15 -13.22 -4.38
N ASP A 69 -4.57 -14.37 -3.83
CA ASP A 69 -4.41 -15.70 -4.46
C ASP A 69 -5.37 -15.92 -5.64
N ASN A 70 -6.40 -15.08 -5.79
CA ASN A 70 -7.40 -15.28 -6.83
C ASN A 70 -6.79 -15.17 -8.24
N LYS A 71 -7.39 -15.81 -9.25
CA LYS A 71 -6.90 -15.84 -10.64
C LYS A 71 -6.69 -14.46 -11.32
N ARG A 72 -7.21 -13.39 -10.74
CA ARG A 72 -7.05 -12.02 -11.26
C ARG A 72 -5.72 -11.40 -10.86
N TYR A 73 -5.12 -11.86 -9.76
CA TYR A 73 -3.89 -11.32 -9.16
C TYR A 73 -2.80 -12.37 -9.00
N GLY A 74 -3.22 -13.60 -8.75
CA GLY A 74 -2.38 -14.76 -8.52
C GLY A 74 -2.82 -15.98 -9.30
N ASN A 75 -2.41 -17.14 -8.80
CA ASN A 75 -2.49 -18.41 -9.52
C ASN A 75 -3.44 -19.44 -8.87
N ALA A 76 -4.07 -19.11 -7.75
CA ALA A 76 -4.96 -19.96 -6.95
C ALA A 76 -4.29 -21.25 -6.43
N ASP A 77 -2.99 -21.20 -6.12
CA ASP A 77 -2.21 -22.31 -5.58
C ASP A 77 -2.23 -22.38 -4.04
N ASN A 78 -2.95 -21.48 -3.38
CA ASN A 78 -3.03 -21.30 -1.92
C ASN A 78 -1.73 -20.78 -1.28
N ARG A 79 -0.82 -20.18 -2.06
CA ARG A 79 0.40 -19.54 -1.58
C ARG A 79 0.44 -18.12 -2.11
N ILE A 80 0.37 -17.16 -1.20
CA ILE A 80 0.36 -15.75 -1.56
C ILE A 80 1.80 -15.23 -1.56
N THR A 81 2.29 -14.89 -2.74
CA THR A 81 3.60 -14.29 -2.96
C THR A 81 3.57 -12.76 -2.81
N LEU A 82 4.76 -12.15 -2.67
CA LEU A 82 4.88 -10.70 -2.61
C LEU A 82 4.38 -10.02 -3.91
N SER A 83 4.59 -10.66 -5.06
CA SER A 83 4.12 -10.16 -6.35
C SER A 83 2.59 -10.11 -6.46
N GLU A 84 1.90 -11.12 -5.91
CA GLU A 84 0.43 -11.19 -5.90
C GLU A 84 -0.17 -10.14 -4.96
N ILE A 85 0.42 -9.93 -3.78
CA ILE A 85 0.04 -8.84 -2.87
C ILE A 85 0.18 -7.50 -3.59
N LYS A 86 1.29 -7.27 -4.28
CA LYS A 86 1.51 -6.04 -5.06
C LYS A 86 0.44 -5.89 -6.14
N GLY A 87 0.17 -6.94 -6.92
CA GLY A 87 -0.84 -6.93 -7.97
C GLY A 87 -2.25 -6.60 -7.45
N TYR A 88 -2.63 -7.15 -6.30
CA TYR A 88 -3.88 -6.83 -5.63
C TYR A 88 -3.93 -5.36 -5.19
N LEU A 89 -2.90 -4.87 -4.49
CA LEU A 89 -2.86 -3.49 -3.98
C LEU A 89 -2.85 -2.47 -5.13
N ASP A 90 -2.03 -2.71 -6.17
CA ASP A 90 -1.93 -1.83 -7.33
C ASP A 90 -3.29 -1.65 -8.04
N ARG A 91 -4.15 -2.68 -8.02
CA ARG A 91 -5.47 -2.62 -8.64
C ARG A 91 -6.56 -2.18 -7.67
N GLU A 92 -6.84 -2.97 -6.65
CA GLU A 92 -8.03 -2.81 -5.81
C GLU A 92 -7.88 -1.63 -4.85
N MET A 93 -6.74 -1.51 -4.17
CA MET A 93 -6.52 -0.39 -3.25
C MET A 93 -6.42 0.94 -4.01
N THR A 94 -5.67 0.99 -5.11
CA THR A 94 -5.57 2.19 -5.94
C THR A 94 -6.92 2.61 -6.52
N TYR A 95 -7.74 1.65 -6.97
CA TYR A 95 -9.08 1.93 -7.46
C TYR A 95 -9.99 2.47 -6.35
N ALA A 96 -9.98 1.85 -5.16
CA ALA A 96 -10.74 2.33 -4.01
C ALA A 96 -10.32 3.75 -3.59
N ALA A 97 -9.02 4.04 -3.56
CA ALA A 97 -8.49 5.36 -3.24
C ALA A 97 -9.01 6.45 -4.21
N ARG A 98 -8.97 6.15 -5.51
CA ARG A 98 -9.48 7.04 -6.56
C ARG A 98 -10.99 7.24 -6.43
N ARG A 99 -11.75 6.16 -6.23
CA ARG A 99 -13.21 6.19 -6.20
C ARG A 99 -13.78 6.88 -4.95
N GLN A 100 -13.18 6.66 -3.78
CA GLN A 100 -13.71 7.15 -2.51
C GLN A 100 -13.17 8.53 -2.12
N PHE A 101 -11.92 8.83 -2.51
CA PHE A 101 -11.22 10.02 -2.06
C PHE A 101 -10.75 10.93 -3.20
N GLY A 102 -10.90 10.53 -4.46
CA GLY A 102 -10.42 11.31 -5.61
C GLY A 102 -8.90 11.44 -5.65
N ARG A 103 -8.16 10.52 -5.03
CA ARG A 103 -6.71 10.59 -4.88
C ARG A 103 -6.01 9.44 -5.59
N GLU A 104 -4.77 9.69 -5.99
CA GLU A 104 -3.86 8.62 -6.36
C GLU A 104 -3.08 8.16 -5.14
N GLN A 105 -3.28 6.88 -4.78
CA GLN A 105 -2.56 6.22 -3.71
C GLN A 105 -2.15 4.85 -4.24
N GLN A 106 -0.86 4.56 -4.21
CA GLN A 106 -0.27 3.30 -4.64
C GLN A 106 0.67 2.81 -3.54
N ALA A 107 0.57 1.55 -3.17
CA ALA A 107 1.46 0.97 -2.17
C ALA A 107 2.88 0.82 -2.74
N THR A 108 3.90 1.11 -1.95
CA THR A 108 5.28 0.75 -2.31
C THR A 108 5.56 -0.67 -1.82
N VAL A 109 6.01 -1.54 -2.72
CA VAL A 109 6.41 -2.92 -2.41
C VAL A 109 7.84 -3.14 -2.86
N ILE A 110 8.72 -3.52 -1.93
CA ILE A 110 10.15 -3.78 -2.17
C ILE A 110 10.51 -5.13 -1.53
N GLY A 111 11.17 -5.98 -2.28
CA GLY A 111 11.60 -7.31 -1.83
C GLY A 111 11.64 -8.30 -2.98
N ASP A 112 11.85 -9.57 -2.64
CA ASP A 112 11.80 -10.68 -3.59
C ASP A 112 10.33 -10.95 -4.02
N PRO A 113 9.97 -10.79 -5.30
CA PRO A 113 8.60 -10.99 -5.80
C PRO A 113 8.08 -12.41 -5.61
N GLU A 114 8.97 -13.42 -5.64
CA GLU A 114 8.61 -14.84 -5.53
C GLU A 114 8.51 -15.32 -4.08
N LYS A 115 8.86 -14.46 -3.12
CA LYS A 115 8.77 -14.79 -1.71
C LYS A 115 7.32 -15.03 -1.31
N VAL A 116 7.03 -16.25 -0.87
CA VAL A 116 5.76 -16.61 -0.25
C VAL A 116 5.63 -15.90 1.10
N ILE A 117 4.58 -15.11 1.25
CA ILE A 117 4.27 -14.35 2.46
C ILE A 117 3.24 -15.09 3.31
N VAL A 118 2.26 -15.76 2.68
CA VAL A 118 1.21 -16.53 3.36
C VAL A 118 1.00 -17.86 2.67
N ILE A 119 0.79 -18.93 3.44
CA ILE A 119 0.25 -20.20 2.96
C ILE A 119 -1.15 -20.35 3.56
N LEU A 120 -2.17 -20.48 2.71
CA LEU A 120 -3.55 -20.62 3.14
C LEU A 120 -3.82 -22.09 3.49
N ASN A 121 -4.22 -22.34 4.73
CA ASN A 121 -4.73 -23.65 5.14
C ASN A 121 -6.24 -23.64 4.92
N LYS A 122 -6.72 -24.39 3.92
CA LYS A 122 -8.15 -24.67 3.73
C LYS A 122 -8.52 -25.99 4.35
#